data_AF-L8MVD6-F1
#
_entry.id   AF-L8MVD6-F1
#
_cell.length_a   1.000
_cell.length_b   1.000
_cell.length_c   1.000
_cell.angle_alpha   90.00
_cell.angle_beta   90.00
_cell.angle_gamma   90.00
#
_symmetry.space_group_name_H-M   'P 1'
#
loop_
_entity.id
_entity.type
_entity.pdbx_description
1 polymer ?
#
loop_
_entity_poly.entity_id
_entity_poly.type
_entity_poly.pdbx_seq_one_letter_code
_entity_poly.pdbx_strand_id
1 'polypeptide(L)'
;MLLCDGGGSNSSNYYIFKEDLQKLATEIGIEIRVANYPPYTSKFNPIEHRLFPHMTRACQGAIFTSIELVKSLIEKTSTKTGLSVVVNLMDKVYAKGREVADGFKENLPIIFDEYLPKWNYRAIPQNN
;
A
#
# COMPACT_ATOMS: atom_id res chain seq x y z
N MET A 1 8.34 -9.01 0.18
CA MET A 1 7.96 -8.45 -1.14
C MET A 1 6.55 -7.90 -1.04
N LEU A 2 6.34 -6.66 -1.48
CA LEU A 2 5.05 -5.98 -1.54
C LEU A 2 4.59 -5.85 -2.98
N LEU A 3 3.36 -6.25 -3.26
CA LEU A 3 2.71 -6.03 -4.56
C LEU A 3 1.85 -4.78 -4.45
N CYS A 4 2.23 -3.73 -5.17
CA CYS A 4 1.57 -2.43 -5.09
C CYS A 4 0.87 -2.10 -6.40
N ASP A 5 -0.31 -1.50 -6.33
CA ASP A 5 -0.81 -0.74 -7.47
C ASP A 5 0.12 0.44 -7.79
N GLY A 6 0.04 0.97 -9.00
CA GLY A 6 0.85 2.10 -9.46
C GLY A 6 0.10 3.43 -9.38
N GLY A 7 -0.74 3.61 -8.35
CA GLY A 7 -1.62 4.76 -8.17
C GLY A 7 -0.87 6.06 -7.83
N GLY A 8 -1.62 7.14 -7.59
CA GLY A 8 -1.04 8.48 -7.43
C GLY A 8 0.01 8.58 -6.32
N SER A 9 -0.28 8.05 -5.13
CA SER A 9 0.62 8.19 -3.96
C SER A 9 1.79 7.21 -3.96
N ASN A 10 1.67 6.05 -4.61
CA ASN A 10 2.68 4.97 -4.63
C ASN A 10 3.22 4.67 -6.03
N SER A 11 3.08 5.65 -6.94
CA SER A 11 3.55 5.52 -8.32
C SER A 11 5.02 5.13 -8.38
N SER A 12 5.35 4.19 -9.28
CA SER A 12 6.73 3.79 -9.48
C SER A 12 7.62 4.92 -10.02
N ASN A 13 7.04 5.99 -10.57
CA ASN A 13 7.78 7.15 -11.07
C ASN A 13 8.04 8.22 -9.98
N TYR A 14 7.34 8.17 -8.85
CA TYR A 14 7.53 9.13 -7.76
C TYR A 14 8.52 8.63 -6.72
N TYR A 15 9.22 9.58 -6.08
CA TYR A 15 10.28 9.29 -5.11
C TYR A 15 9.82 9.47 -3.66
N ILE A 16 8.74 10.20 -3.40
CA ILE A 16 8.21 10.39 -2.04
C ILE A 16 7.84 9.07 -1.36
N PHE A 17 7.18 8.16 -2.10
CA PHE A 17 6.85 6.84 -1.58
C PHE A 17 8.10 6.00 -1.31
N LYS A 18 9.11 6.11 -2.18
CA LYS A 18 10.38 5.42 -2.00
C LYS A 18 11.15 5.94 -0.78
N GLU A 19 11.14 7.25 -0.56
CA GLU A 19 11.73 7.87 0.63
C GLU A 19 11.05 7.37 1.91
N ASP A 20 9.73 7.36 1.96
CA ASP A 20 8.98 6.87 3.11
C ASP A 20 9.23 5.37 3.34
N LEU A 21 9.32 4.57 2.26
CA LEU A 21 9.69 3.15 2.35
C LEU A 21 11.13 2.95 2.82
N GLN A 22 12.06 3.82 2.42
CA GLN A 22 13.44 3.76 2.89
C GLN A 22 13.51 4.03 4.39
N LYS A 23 12.82 5.08 4.87
CA LYS A 23 12.72 5.40 6.30
C LYS A 23 12.13 4.23 7.08
N LEU A 24 11.04 3.65 6.58
CA LEU A 24 10.40 2.49 7.19
C LEU A 24 11.33 1.27 7.23
N ALA A 25 11.99 0.94 6.12
CA ALA A 25 12.91 -0.20 6.04
C ALA A 25 14.05 -0.07 7.05
N THR A 26 14.62 1.13 7.19
CA THR A 26 15.62 1.44 8.22
C THR A 26 15.05 1.31 9.63
N GLU A 27 13.86 1.85 9.89
CA GLU A 27 13.21 1.81 11.22
C GLU A 27 12.94 0.37 11.68
N ILE A 28 12.41 -0.48 10.80
CA ILE A 28 12.06 -1.86 11.14
C ILE A 28 13.24 -2.84 10.99
N GLY A 29 14.35 -2.41 10.37
CA GLY A 29 15.51 -3.25 10.10
C GLY A 29 15.25 -4.37 9.07
N ILE A 30 14.24 -4.25 8.23
CA ILE A 30 13.81 -5.28 7.26
C ILE A 30 13.79 -4.68 5.85
N GLU A 31 14.37 -5.41 4.88
CA GLU A 31 14.30 -5.05 3.47
C GLU A 31 12.85 -5.06 2.95
N ILE A 32 12.47 -3.97 2.30
CA ILE A 32 11.19 -3.86 1.60
C ILE A 32 11.45 -3.84 0.09
N ARG A 33 11.18 -4.97 -0.55
CA ARG A 33 11.09 -5.08 -2.02
C ARG A 33 9.67 -4.79 -2.50
N VAL A 34 9.50 -3.83 -3.40
CA VAL A 34 8.23 -3.48 -4.04
C VAL A 34 8.23 -3.97 -5.49
N ALA A 35 7.11 -4.52 -5.92
CA ALA A 35 6.79 -4.71 -7.33
C ALA A 35 5.47 -4.04 -7.66
N ASN A 36 5.52 -3.02 -8.51
CA ASN A 36 4.31 -2.32 -8.94
C ASN A 36 3.64 -3.04 -10.12
N TYR A 37 2.32 -3.18 -10.06
CA TYR A 37 1.52 -3.52 -11.22
C TYR A 37 1.63 -2.40 -12.27
N PRO A 38 1.89 -2.73 -13.56
CA PRO A 38 1.82 -1.74 -14.63
C PRO A 38 0.47 -1.01 -14.69
N PRO A 39 0.40 0.19 -15.29
CA PRO A 39 -0.86 0.90 -15.48
C PRO A 39 -1.93 0.00 -16.10
N TYR A 40 -3.17 0.10 -15.63
CA TYR A 40 -4.33 -0.70 -16.07
C TYR A 40 -4.26 -2.21 -15.79
N THR A 41 -3.36 -2.64 -14.90
CA THR A 41 -3.23 -4.06 -14.53
C THR A 41 -3.63 -4.36 -13.08
N SER A 42 -4.25 -3.41 -12.37
CA SER A 42 -4.72 -3.60 -10.99
C SER A 42 -5.69 -4.78 -10.84
N LYS A 43 -6.44 -5.16 -11.88
CA LYS A 43 -7.32 -6.34 -11.90
C LYS A 43 -6.62 -7.65 -11.51
N PHE A 44 -5.30 -7.74 -11.68
CA PHE A 44 -4.51 -8.90 -11.30
C PHE A 44 -4.06 -8.88 -9.83
N ASN A 45 -4.29 -7.78 -9.11
CA ASN A 45 -4.13 -7.74 -7.67
C ASN A 45 -5.19 -8.65 -7.01
N PRO A 46 -4.79 -9.65 -6.21
CA PRO A 46 -5.72 -10.54 -5.52
C PRO A 46 -6.82 -9.83 -4.74
N ILE A 47 -6.55 -8.64 -4.19
CA ILE A 47 -7.52 -7.89 -3.37
C ILE A 47 -8.81 -7.58 -4.16
N GLU A 48 -8.70 -7.31 -5.46
CA GLU A 48 -9.80 -6.91 -6.34
C GLU A 48 -10.88 -7.99 -6.46
N HIS A 49 -10.48 -9.27 -6.40
CA HIS A 49 -11.39 -10.40 -6.60
C HIS A 49 -11.49 -11.32 -5.38
N ARG A 50 -10.58 -11.23 -4.41
CA ARG A 50 -10.57 -12.05 -3.19
C ARG A 50 -11.04 -11.32 -1.94
N LEU A 51 -11.01 -9.98 -1.90
CA LEU A 51 -11.42 -9.20 -0.74
C LEU A 51 -12.63 -8.30 -1.06
N PHE A 52 -12.49 -7.38 -2.00
CA PHE A 52 -13.50 -6.33 -2.23
C PHE A 52 -14.91 -6.85 -2.52
N PRO A 53 -15.13 -7.93 -3.31
CA PRO A 53 -16.48 -8.45 -3.53
C PRO A 53 -17.16 -8.92 -2.23
N HIS A 54 -16.38 -9.43 -1.27
CA HIS A 54 -16.89 -9.87 0.03
C HIS A 54 -17.21 -8.67 0.94
N MET A 55 -16.37 -7.64 0.95
CA MET A 55 -16.64 -6.39 1.67
C MET A 55 -17.90 -5.69 1.14
N THR A 56 -18.07 -5.63 -0.18
CA THR A 56 -19.27 -5.07 -0.81
C THR A 56 -20.53 -5.83 -0.40
N ARG A 57 -20.47 -7.17 -0.34
CA ARG A 57 -21.59 -7.99 0.18
C ARG A 57 -21.87 -7.72 1.66
N ALA A 58 -20.85 -7.57 2.49
CA ALA A 58 -21.01 -7.27 3.91
C ALA A 58 -21.69 -5.91 4.15
N CYS A 59 -21.53 -4.96 3.22
CA CYS A 59 -22.16 -3.65 3.25
C CYS A 59 -23.48 -3.56 2.47
N GLN A 60 -23.95 -4.66 1.87
CA GLN A 60 -25.06 -4.62 0.92
C GLN A 60 -26.36 -4.17 1.61
N GLY A 61 -27.01 -3.15 1.04
CA GLY A 61 -28.27 -2.59 1.55
C GLY A 61 -28.12 -1.71 2.79
N ALA A 62 -26.90 -1.48 3.29
CA ALA A 62 -26.66 -0.58 4.41
C ALA A 62 -26.56 0.88 3.95
N ILE A 63 -27.13 1.79 4.74
CA ILE A 63 -26.89 3.23 4.61
C ILE A 63 -25.77 3.60 5.57
N PHE A 64 -24.69 4.17 5.06
CA PHE A 64 -23.53 4.56 5.87
C PHE A 64 -23.80 5.86 6.61
N THR A 65 -24.22 5.75 7.88
CA THR A 65 -24.56 6.89 8.74
C THR A 65 -23.44 7.30 9.70
N SER A 66 -22.49 6.39 10.01
CA SER A 66 -21.34 6.68 10.85
C SER A 66 -20.12 5.81 10.50
N ILE A 67 -18.94 6.22 10.97
CA ILE A 67 -17.69 5.46 10.77
C ILE A 67 -17.75 4.13 11.52
N GLU A 68 -18.33 4.11 12.71
CA GLU A 68 -18.50 2.93 13.54
C GLU A 68 -19.40 1.90 12.86
N LEU A 69 -20.47 2.36 12.20
CA LEU A 69 -21.34 1.49 11.41
C LEU A 69 -20.55 0.86 10.26
N VAL A 70 -19.84 1.67 9.47
CA VAL A 70 -19.02 1.17 8.35
C VAL A 70 -17.98 0.18 8.83
N LYS A 71 -17.28 0.48 9.92
CA LYS A 71 -16.32 -0.42 10.57
C LYS A 71 -16.99 -1.76 10.90
N SER A 72 -18.10 -1.74 11.62
CA SER A 72 -18.80 -2.95 12.05
C SER A 72 -19.31 -3.81 10.88
N LEU A 73 -19.66 -3.17 9.75
CA LEU A 73 -20.08 -3.87 8.54
C LEU A 73 -18.90 -4.54 7.84
N ILE A 74 -17.79 -3.82 7.68
CA ILE A 74 -16.60 -4.36 7.03
C ILE A 74 -15.98 -5.50 7.87
N GLU A 75 -15.94 -5.38 9.20
CA GLU A 75 -15.44 -6.43 10.11
C GLU A 75 -16.24 -7.74 10.03
N LYS A 76 -17.51 -7.69 9.62
CA LYS A 76 -18.33 -8.89 9.37
C LYS A 76 -17.94 -9.65 8.10
N THR A 77 -17.03 -9.11 7.30
CA THR A 77 -16.59 -9.77 6.06
C THR A 77 -15.86 -11.06 6.37
N SER A 78 -16.44 -12.20 5.98
CA SER A 78 -15.79 -13.51 6.08
C SER A 78 -16.18 -14.44 4.93
N THR A 79 -15.42 -15.53 4.76
CA THR A 79 -15.76 -16.61 3.82
C THR A 79 -15.71 -17.97 4.49
N LYS A 80 -16.45 -18.94 3.94
CA LYS A 80 -16.37 -20.35 4.34
C LYS A 80 -14.96 -20.95 4.17
N THR A 81 -14.15 -20.36 3.29
CA THR A 81 -12.76 -20.78 3.02
C THR A 81 -11.73 -20.12 3.93
N GLY A 82 -12.16 -19.33 4.93
CA GLY A 82 -11.30 -18.80 5.99
C GLY A 82 -10.84 -17.36 5.85
N LEU A 83 -11.33 -16.59 4.86
CA LEU A 83 -11.09 -15.15 4.85
C LEU A 83 -11.77 -14.51 6.07
N SER A 84 -11.06 -13.63 6.75
CA SER A 84 -11.58 -12.75 7.80
C SER A 84 -10.95 -11.37 7.66
N VAL A 85 -11.66 -10.33 8.09
CA VAL A 85 -11.23 -8.93 7.96
C VAL A 85 -11.19 -8.27 9.33
N VAL A 86 -10.08 -7.58 9.59
CA VAL A 86 -9.91 -6.71 10.77
C VAL A 86 -9.87 -5.27 10.27
N VAL A 87 -10.57 -4.37 10.96
CA VAL A 87 -10.63 -2.95 10.59
C VAL A 87 -10.05 -2.09 11.70
N ASN A 88 -8.97 -1.38 11.38
CA ASN A 88 -8.37 -0.40 12.27
C ASN A 88 -8.70 1.00 11.79
N LEU A 89 -9.25 1.82 12.70
CA LEU A 89 -9.48 3.24 12.43
C LEU A 89 -8.18 3.99 12.70
N MET A 90 -7.77 4.79 11.72
CA MET A 90 -6.63 5.70 11.86
C MET A 90 -7.16 7.13 11.89
N ASP A 91 -6.92 7.82 13.00
CA ASP A 91 -7.26 9.24 13.22
C ASP A 91 -6.10 10.20 12.87
N LYS A 92 -4.99 9.65 12.37
CA LYS A 92 -3.81 10.41 11.98
C LYS A 92 -4.13 11.35 10.80
N VAL A 93 -3.79 12.61 10.96
CA VAL A 93 -3.84 13.61 9.89
C VAL A 93 -2.57 13.52 9.04
N TYR A 94 -2.73 13.31 7.73
CA TYR A 94 -1.63 13.26 6.77
C TYR A 94 -1.49 14.58 6.03
N ALA A 95 -0.27 15.14 6.02
CA ALA A 95 0.04 16.34 5.25
C ALA A 95 -0.08 16.06 3.74
N LYS A 96 -0.78 16.95 3.03
CA LYS A 96 -0.91 16.91 1.57
C LYS A 96 0.25 17.65 0.90
N GLY A 97 0.55 17.31 -0.35
CA GLY A 97 1.57 18.00 -1.14
C GLY A 97 2.99 17.84 -0.61
N ARG A 98 3.26 16.75 0.12
CA ARG A 98 4.61 16.42 0.58
C ARG A 98 5.52 16.19 -0.63
N GLU A 99 6.65 16.87 -0.62
CA GLU A 99 7.72 16.64 -1.58
C GLU A 99 8.81 15.77 -0.96
N VAL A 100 9.59 15.15 -1.82
CA VAL A 100 10.75 14.36 -1.42
C VAL A 100 11.82 15.29 -0.85
N ALA A 101 12.53 14.88 0.19
CA ALA A 101 13.60 15.68 0.77
C ALA A 101 14.70 16.04 -0.25
N ASP A 102 15.24 17.25 -0.12
CA ASP A 102 16.41 17.70 -0.87
C ASP A 102 17.58 16.73 -0.64
N GLY A 103 18.29 16.33 -1.70
CA GLY A 103 19.40 15.39 -1.59
C GLY A 103 19.01 13.92 -1.68
N PHE A 104 17.71 13.56 -1.60
CA PHE A 104 17.30 12.16 -1.66
C PHE A 104 17.54 11.54 -3.03
N LYS A 105 17.34 12.29 -4.11
CA LYS A 105 17.55 11.80 -5.48
C LYS A 105 19.03 11.68 -5.82
N GLU A 106 19.85 12.50 -5.22
CA GLU A 106 21.30 12.56 -5.38
C GLU A 106 21.96 11.37 -4.67
N ASN A 107 21.53 11.04 -3.46
CA ASN A 107 22.05 9.92 -2.67
C ASN A 107 21.33 8.59 -2.93
N LEU A 108 20.21 8.64 -3.67
CA LEU A 108 19.22 7.57 -3.93
C LEU A 108 19.57 6.19 -3.35
N PRO A 109 19.17 5.90 -2.10
CA PRO A 109 19.50 4.65 -1.43
C PRO A 109 18.72 3.43 -1.95
N ILE A 110 17.76 3.69 -2.85
CA ILE A 110 16.87 2.69 -3.42
C ILE A 110 17.59 1.91 -4.50
N ILE A 111 17.50 0.58 -4.42
CA ILE A 111 18.08 -0.31 -5.43
C ILE A 111 16.98 -0.77 -6.38
N PHE A 112 17.06 -0.37 -7.64
CA PHE A 112 16.16 -0.87 -8.69
C PHE A 112 16.52 -2.31 -9.06
N ASP A 113 15.51 -3.13 -9.32
CA ASP A 113 15.72 -4.52 -9.72
C ASP A 113 16.18 -4.63 -11.18
N GLU A 114 17.00 -5.64 -11.50
CA GLU A 114 17.49 -5.88 -12.88
C GLU A 114 16.34 -6.15 -13.86
N TYR A 115 15.32 -6.88 -13.41
CA TYR A 115 14.12 -7.16 -14.17
C TYR A 115 13.03 -6.14 -13.84
N LEU A 116 12.59 -5.42 -14.87
CA LEU A 116 11.57 -4.37 -14.78
C LEU A 116 11.93 -3.23 -13.77
N PRO A 117 13.13 -2.60 -13.89
CA PRO A 117 13.62 -1.58 -12.95
C PRO A 117 12.70 -0.35 -12.84
N LYS A 118 11.90 -0.08 -13.87
CA LYS A 118 10.91 1.02 -13.85
C LYS A 118 9.80 0.81 -12.83
N TRP A 119 9.52 -0.42 -12.44
CA TRP A 119 8.40 -0.79 -11.56
C TRP A 119 8.86 -1.44 -10.26
N ASN A 120 10.02 -2.09 -10.27
CA ASN A 120 10.48 -2.93 -9.18
C ASN A 120 11.73 -2.34 -8.54
N TYR A 121 11.71 -2.24 -7.22
CA TYR A 121 12.79 -1.64 -6.45
C TYR A 121 12.79 -2.14 -5.01
N ARG A 122 13.91 -1.90 -4.34
CA ARG A 122 14.18 -2.31 -2.96
C ARG A 122 14.63 -1.13 -2.12
N ALA A 123 14.01 -1.01 -0.95
CA ALA A 123 14.52 -0.23 0.16
C ALA A 123 15.27 -1.18 1.10
N ILE A 124 16.58 -1.00 1.22
CA ILE A 124 17.43 -1.82 2.08
C ILE A 124 17.69 -1.04 3.38
N PRO A 125 17.57 -1.65 4.56
CA PRO A 125 17.84 -0.97 5.82
C PRO A 125 19.24 -0.36 5.83
N GLN A 126 19.33 0.89 6.25
CA GLN A 126 20.62 1.56 6.43
C GLN A 126 21.02 1.41 7.90
N ASN A 127 22.22 0.90 8.13
CA ASN A 127 22.81 0.94 9.47
C ASN A 127 23.22 2.40 9.73
N ASN A 128 22.63 3.01 10.76
CA ASN A 128 23.16 4.24 11.34
C ASN A 128 24.49 3.98 12.02
#